data_AF-A0A0F4YHJ5-F1
#
_entry.id   AF-A0A0F4YHJ5-F1
#
_cell.length_a   1.000
_cell.length_b   1.000
_cell.length_c   1.000
_cell.angle_alpha   90.00
_cell.angle_beta   90.00
_cell.angle_gamma   90.00
#
_symmetry.space_group_name_H-M   'P 1'
#
loop_
_entity.id
_entity.type
_entity.pdbx_description
1 polymer ?
#
loop_
_entity_poly.entity_id
_entity_poly.type
_entity_poly.pdbx_seq_one_letter_code
_entity_poly.pdbx_strand_id
1 'polypeptide(L)'
;MASEFHLFPKLPVELRRAIWRHCLPSRVVELDIPYNELVGKGTTCQLAHTTSRNTRPPVISRVCHESREVALEAYDEDSDSDPDQPGWLASNTTEGVLWLRPSTDIVHLNWWPAYSGLYDSAGEPIPFLLWLAARSRGASITADLLHGFDSEYKGGYHNESFPLLEGRKDYLVCLKMVSIHVSMARALDSGLFGRLGEEPIQCVDAFDEDTIRKYQQLWTLAAPPEDREPAEFFELVETNRLRERIQQWSEAVEKLWLWNKYFQAQNEEFPGIDDPDAIWLRPSDEEDDDDDPDPLSSGVGPRYSPNKGHPWVKEILEAMPRFRPTIMFRHCVLKCWLSDPLKKGTL
;
A
#
# COMPACT_ATOMS: atom_id res chain seq x y z
N MET A 1 27.54 20.24 24.81
CA MET A 1 26.61 20.28 23.68
C MET A 1 26.45 21.73 23.26
N ALA A 2 26.82 22.10 22.04
CA ALA A 2 26.53 23.44 21.54
C ALA A 2 25.01 23.54 21.37
N SER A 3 24.35 24.30 22.24
CA SER A 3 22.88 24.37 22.32
C SER A 3 22.25 25.23 21.23
N GLU A 4 23.04 26.01 20.48
CA GLU A 4 22.55 26.86 19.39
C GLU A 4 23.56 26.92 18.24
N PHE A 5 23.07 26.70 17.01
CA PHE A 5 23.84 26.87 15.79
C PHE A 5 23.63 28.30 15.24
N HIS A 6 24.42 29.26 15.75
CA HIS A 6 24.28 30.69 15.43
C HIS A 6 24.64 31.09 13.99
N LEU A 7 25.13 30.16 13.17
CA LEU A 7 25.50 30.43 11.78
C LEU A 7 24.30 30.37 10.84
N PHE A 8 23.24 29.63 11.18
CA PHE A 8 22.08 29.49 10.30
C PHE A 8 21.41 30.84 9.97
N PRO A 9 21.14 31.74 10.94
CA PRO A 9 20.56 33.05 10.62
C PRO A 9 21.46 33.96 9.78
N LYS A 10 22.77 33.66 9.68
CA LYS A 10 23.73 34.45 8.89
C LYS A 10 23.79 34.03 7.42
N LEU A 11 23.14 32.93 7.05
CA LEU A 11 23.05 32.49 5.67
C LEU A 11 22.09 33.40 4.87
N PRO A 12 22.37 33.63 3.58
CA PRO A 12 21.40 34.22 2.65
C PRO A 12 20.04 33.53 2.71
N VAL A 13 18.96 34.29 2.51
CA VAL A 13 17.58 33.78 2.63
C VAL A 13 17.32 32.59 1.72
N GLU A 14 17.92 32.58 0.54
CA GLU A 14 17.81 31.51 -0.45
C GLU A 14 18.38 30.19 0.10
N LEU A 15 19.53 30.24 0.79
CA LEU A 15 20.15 29.06 1.39
C LEU A 15 19.37 28.58 2.61
N ARG A 16 18.87 29.49 3.46
CA ARG A 16 18.04 29.12 4.62
C ARG A 16 16.76 28.42 4.16
N ARG A 17 16.07 28.96 3.15
CA ARG A 17 14.89 28.35 2.56
C ARG A 17 15.20 27.03 1.84
N ALA A 18 16.33 26.91 1.15
CA ALA A 18 16.75 25.63 0.55
C ALA A 18 16.97 24.54 1.61
N ILE A 19 17.58 24.89 2.75
CA ILE A 19 17.73 23.97 3.89
C ILE A 19 16.36 23.55 4.41
N TRP A 20 15.41 24.49 4.60
CA TRP A 20 14.06 24.14 5.03
C TRP A 20 13.34 23.23 4.05
N ARG A 21 13.46 23.47 2.73
CA ARG A 21 12.88 22.58 1.72
C ARG A 21 13.48 21.18 1.77
N HIS A 22 14.77 21.06 2.07
CA HIS A 22 15.43 19.76 2.27
C HIS A 22 15.00 19.03 3.55
N CYS A 23 14.38 19.73 4.50
CA CYS A 23 13.82 19.11 5.69
C CYS A 23 12.38 18.62 5.51
N LEU A 24 11.73 18.90 4.38
CA LEU A 24 10.37 18.42 4.11
C LEU A 24 10.38 16.90 3.87
N PRO A 25 9.53 16.13 4.58
CA PRO A 25 9.48 14.67 4.47
C PRO A 25 8.85 14.23 3.16
N SER A 26 9.21 13.03 2.69
CA SER A 26 8.57 12.35 1.56
C SER A 26 7.76 11.16 2.06
N ARG A 27 6.43 11.33 2.15
CA ARG A 27 5.57 10.41 2.89
C ARG A 27 4.84 9.43 1.98
N VAL A 28 4.50 8.28 2.55
CA VAL A 28 3.39 7.44 2.09
C VAL A 28 2.17 7.89 2.88
N VAL A 29 1.29 8.67 2.27
CA VAL A 29 0.09 9.23 2.89
C VAL A 29 -1.04 8.21 2.78
N GLU A 30 -1.45 7.64 3.91
CA GLU A 30 -2.57 6.69 3.98
C GLU A 30 -3.90 7.45 3.97
N LEU A 31 -4.84 7.04 3.12
CA LEU A 31 -6.17 7.65 3.03
C LEU A 31 -7.14 7.08 4.08
N ASP A 32 -6.88 5.86 4.53
CA ASP A 32 -7.65 5.16 5.54
C ASP A 32 -6.75 4.34 6.47
N ILE A 33 -7.29 4.07 7.67
CA ILE A 33 -6.62 3.29 8.70
C ILE A 33 -6.84 1.80 8.38
N PRO A 34 -5.77 1.00 8.21
CA PRO A 34 -5.91 -0.42 8.00
C PRO A 34 -6.46 -1.11 9.23
N TYR A 35 -7.38 -2.06 9.03
CA TYR A 35 -7.98 -2.82 10.10
C TYR A 35 -7.05 -3.96 10.56
N ASN A 36 -6.63 -3.90 11.81
CA ASN A 36 -5.67 -4.81 12.43
C ASN A 36 -5.92 -6.30 12.14
N GLU A 37 -7.18 -6.73 12.17
CA GLU A 37 -7.55 -8.15 12.02
C GLU A 37 -7.47 -8.62 10.57
N LEU A 38 -7.56 -7.70 9.60
CA LEU A 38 -7.52 -8.00 8.18
C LEU A 38 -6.15 -7.77 7.54
N VAL A 39 -5.17 -7.25 8.27
CA VAL A 39 -3.80 -7.12 7.77
C VAL A 39 -3.08 -8.47 7.91
N GLY A 40 -2.91 -9.17 6.79
CA GLY A 40 -2.25 -10.49 6.74
C GLY A 40 -2.99 -11.51 7.61
N LYS A 41 -2.29 -12.12 8.58
CA LYS A 41 -2.86 -13.04 9.57
C LYS A 41 -3.36 -12.34 10.85
N GLY A 42 -3.49 -11.01 10.80
CA GLY A 42 -3.76 -10.15 11.96
C GLY A 42 -2.48 -9.61 12.59
N THR A 43 -2.55 -8.35 13.07
CA THR A 43 -1.45 -7.68 13.77
C THR A 43 -1.84 -7.20 15.16
N THR A 44 -0.87 -7.28 16.08
CA THR A 44 -1.01 -6.75 17.44
C THR A 44 -0.68 -5.27 17.55
N CYS A 45 -0.02 -4.70 16.51
CA CYS A 45 0.37 -3.31 16.41
C CYS A 45 -0.84 -2.39 16.27
N GLN A 46 -0.90 -1.29 17.02
CA GLN A 46 -1.96 -0.30 16.89
C GLN A 46 -1.75 0.55 15.63
N LEU A 47 -2.24 0.07 14.50
CA LEU A 47 -2.03 0.68 13.18
C LEU A 47 -2.59 2.11 13.07
N ALA A 48 -3.69 2.38 13.76
CA ALA A 48 -4.26 3.72 13.87
C ALA A 48 -3.23 4.74 14.39
N HIS A 49 -2.44 4.38 15.41
CA HIS A 49 -1.45 5.30 15.98
C HIS A 49 -0.35 5.67 14.97
N THR A 50 0.14 4.71 14.17
CA THR A 50 1.14 5.02 13.14
C THR A 50 0.55 5.87 12.02
N THR A 51 -0.69 5.60 11.60
CA THR A 51 -1.41 6.40 10.61
C THR A 51 -1.62 7.84 11.11
N SER A 52 -2.16 8.01 12.33
CA SER A 52 -2.38 9.34 12.92
C SER A 52 -1.09 10.12 13.17
N ARG A 53 0.06 9.45 13.36
CA ARG A 53 1.36 10.12 13.45
C ARG A 53 1.82 10.61 12.08
N ASN A 54 1.56 9.83 11.05
CA ASN A 54 1.95 10.10 9.67
C ASN A 54 1.18 11.27 9.04
N THR A 55 -0.08 11.49 9.46
CA THR A 55 -0.92 12.60 8.97
C THR A 55 -0.62 13.96 9.62
N ARG A 56 0.30 14.02 10.60
CA ARG A 56 0.63 15.28 11.29
C ARG A 56 1.34 16.26 10.35
N PRO A 57 1.13 17.58 10.54
CA PRO A 57 1.94 18.59 9.86
C PRO A 57 3.44 18.33 10.06
N PRO A 58 4.30 18.63 9.06
CA PRO A 58 5.74 18.42 9.19
C PRO A 58 6.31 19.21 10.36
N VAL A 59 7.32 18.68 11.06
CA VAL A 59 7.93 19.26 12.27
C VAL A 59 8.42 20.67 12.00
N ILE A 60 8.95 20.92 10.79
CA ILE A 60 9.45 22.24 10.40
C ILE A 60 8.36 23.32 10.40
N SER A 61 7.08 22.96 10.30
CA SER A 61 5.95 23.90 10.43
C SER A 61 5.87 24.58 11.81
N ARG A 62 6.59 24.05 12.80
CA ARG A 62 6.57 24.52 14.20
C ARG A 62 7.89 25.11 14.69
N VAL A 63 8.94 25.16 13.85
CA VAL A 63 10.28 25.62 14.26
C VAL A 63 10.37 27.15 14.31
N CYS A 64 10.10 27.85 13.21
CA CYS A 64 10.05 29.31 13.15
C CYS A 64 9.10 29.79 12.04
N HIS A 65 8.97 31.11 11.89
CA HIS A 65 8.08 31.70 10.87
C HIS A 65 8.48 31.29 9.45
N GLU A 66 9.76 31.42 9.10
CA GLU A 66 10.25 31.09 7.76
C GLU A 66 10.10 29.61 7.42
N SER A 67 10.37 28.71 8.38
CA SER A 67 10.20 27.27 8.14
C SER A 67 8.72 26.88 7.99
N ARG A 68 7.83 27.59 8.70
CA ARG A 68 6.37 27.43 8.57
C ARG A 68 5.88 27.89 7.20
N GLU A 69 6.32 29.04 6.71
CA GLU A 69 6.00 29.48 5.35
C GLU A 69 6.44 28.44 4.32
N VAL A 70 7.68 27.93 4.42
CA VAL A 70 8.18 26.90 3.51
C VAL A 70 7.34 25.61 3.58
N ALA A 71 6.85 25.23 4.77
CA ALA A 71 5.95 24.10 4.89
C ALA A 71 4.60 24.38 4.22
N LEU A 72 3.94 25.50 4.54
CA LEU A 72 2.64 25.84 3.97
C LEU A 72 2.67 26.03 2.45
N GLU A 73 3.76 26.55 1.90
CA GLU A 73 3.96 26.64 0.44
C GLU A 73 4.10 25.28 -0.25
N ALA A 74 4.52 24.24 0.47
CA ALA A 74 4.83 22.95 -0.10
C ALA A 74 3.66 21.96 -0.08
N TYR A 75 2.70 22.15 0.81
CA TYR A 75 1.56 21.24 0.96
C TYR A 75 0.32 21.85 0.34
N ASP A 76 -0.45 21.01 -0.36
CA ASP A 76 -1.78 21.38 -0.79
C ASP A 76 -2.70 21.27 0.42
N GLU A 77 -3.41 22.34 0.76
CA GLU A 77 -4.53 22.21 1.69
C GLU A 77 -5.67 21.60 0.86
N ASP A 78 -5.89 20.30 1.03
CA ASP A 78 -7.05 19.62 0.45
C ASP A 78 -8.29 20.30 1.02
N SER A 79 -8.84 21.24 0.26
CA SER A 79 -10.03 21.95 0.66
C SER A 79 -11.20 21.07 0.26
N ASP A 80 -12.06 20.72 1.21
CA ASP A 80 -13.37 20.04 1.01
C ASP A 80 -14.32 20.80 0.04
N SER A 81 -13.83 21.87 -0.62
CA SER A 81 -14.55 22.73 -1.55
C SER A 81 -14.22 22.49 -3.02
N ASP A 82 -13.40 21.50 -3.39
CA ASP A 82 -13.23 21.15 -4.81
C ASP A 82 -14.48 20.41 -5.33
N PRO A 83 -15.28 21.01 -6.23
CA PRO A 83 -16.51 20.40 -6.72
C PRO A 83 -16.28 19.15 -7.57
N ASP A 84 -15.07 18.94 -8.08
CA ASP A 84 -14.69 17.80 -8.91
C ASP A 84 -14.10 16.63 -8.09
N GLN A 85 -13.96 16.78 -6.77
CA GLN A 85 -13.49 15.74 -5.88
C GLN A 85 -14.48 14.55 -5.83
N PRO A 86 -14.04 13.32 -6.15
CA PRO A 86 -14.88 12.15 -5.98
C PRO A 86 -15.26 11.96 -4.52
N GLY A 87 -16.55 11.76 -4.26
CA GLY A 87 -17.03 11.48 -2.91
C GLY A 87 -16.58 10.11 -2.43
N TRP A 88 -15.87 10.07 -1.31
CA TRP A 88 -15.65 8.86 -0.53
C TRP A 88 -15.55 9.21 0.95
N LEU A 89 -16.32 8.50 1.76
CA LEU A 89 -16.32 8.62 3.21
C LEU A 89 -16.43 7.23 3.80
N ALA A 90 -15.51 6.86 4.69
CA ALA A 90 -15.58 5.63 5.46
C ALA A 90 -15.24 5.93 6.92
N SER A 91 -15.79 5.18 7.87
CA SER A 91 -15.52 5.42 9.29
C SER A 91 -14.05 5.20 9.70
N ASN A 92 -13.24 4.59 8.84
CA ASN A 92 -11.80 4.43 9.02
C ASN A 92 -10.96 5.43 8.20
N THR A 93 -11.55 6.40 7.48
CA THR A 93 -10.78 7.45 6.79
C THR A 93 -10.00 8.26 7.80
N THR A 94 -8.80 8.73 7.42
CA THR A 94 -8.00 9.56 8.32
C THR A 94 -8.69 10.88 8.63
N GLU A 95 -8.88 11.19 9.90
CA GLU A 95 -9.51 12.46 10.31
C GLU A 95 -8.59 13.68 10.03
N GLY A 96 -9.18 14.74 9.51
CA GLY A 96 -8.55 16.06 9.36
C GLY A 96 -7.99 16.37 7.97
N VAL A 97 -7.29 17.50 7.87
CA VAL A 97 -6.71 17.98 6.60
C VAL A 97 -5.61 17.03 6.14
N LEU A 98 -5.72 16.59 4.88
CA LEU A 98 -4.71 15.74 4.24
C LEU A 98 -3.47 16.58 3.89
N TRP A 99 -2.37 16.38 4.62
CA TRP A 99 -1.08 17.01 4.31
C TRP A 99 -0.39 16.28 3.16
N LEU A 100 -0.85 16.52 1.93
CA LEU A 100 -0.26 15.97 0.71
C LEU A 100 0.72 16.96 0.08
N ARG A 101 1.96 16.54 -0.15
CA ARG A 101 2.91 17.31 -0.97
C ARG A 101 2.87 16.80 -2.41
N PRO A 102 2.39 17.63 -3.37
CA PRO A 102 2.30 17.24 -4.77
C PRO A 102 3.64 16.76 -5.34
N SER A 103 3.55 15.84 -6.31
CA SER A 103 4.69 15.24 -7.05
C SER A 103 5.74 14.53 -6.21
N THR A 104 5.62 14.47 -4.87
CA THR A 104 6.66 13.89 -4.02
C THR A 104 6.15 12.78 -3.11
N ASP A 105 4.96 12.95 -2.55
CA ASP A 105 4.36 11.92 -1.68
C ASP A 105 3.68 10.83 -2.50
N ILE A 106 3.53 9.65 -1.91
CA ILE A 106 2.71 8.55 -2.45
C ILE A 106 1.40 8.53 -1.67
N VAL A 107 0.27 8.40 -2.34
CA VAL A 107 -1.01 8.14 -1.67
C VAL A 107 -1.26 6.64 -1.59
N HIS A 108 -1.74 6.14 -0.45
CA HIS A 108 -1.95 4.72 -0.18
C HIS A 108 -3.37 4.44 0.29
N LEU A 109 -4.00 3.44 -0.33
CA LEU A 109 -5.33 2.95 -0.01
C LEU A 109 -5.25 1.54 0.61
N ASN A 110 -5.71 1.39 1.84
CA ASN A 110 -5.83 0.11 2.54
C ASN A 110 -7.17 -0.59 2.27
N TRP A 111 -8.20 0.18 1.89
CA TRP A 111 -9.54 -0.34 1.61
C TRP A 111 -9.54 -1.45 0.55
N TRP A 112 -10.37 -2.47 0.77
CA TRP A 112 -10.76 -3.50 -0.20
C TRP A 112 -12.19 -3.97 0.11
N PRO A 113 -12.89 -4.69 -0.79
CA PRO A 113 -14.33 -4.94 -0.67
C PRO A 113 -14.82 -5.53 0.66
N ALA A 114 -14.02 -6.33 1.37
CA ALA A 114 -14.43 -6.85 2.68
C ALA A 114 -14.61 -5.75 3.74
N TYR A 115 -14.00 -4.57 3.57
CA TYR A 115 -14.16 -3.44 4.47
C TYR A 115 -15.59 -2.88 4.44
N SER A 116 -16.28 -2.94 3.29
CA SER A 116 -17.67 -2.48 3.19
C SER A 116 -18.65 -3.29 4.06
N GLY A 117 -18.29 -4.52 4.44
CA GLY A 117 -19.05 -5.31 5.42
C GLY A 117 -18.74 -4.96 6.88
N LEU A 118 -17.64 -4.25 7.15
CA LEU A 118 -17.16 -3.92 8.50
C LEU A 118 -17.34 -2.44 8.85
N TYR A 119 -17.30 -1.58 7.84
CA TYR A 119 -17.37 -0.13 8.00
C TYR A 119 -18.49 0.45 7.14
N ASP A 120 -19.29 1.32 7.76
CA ASP A 120 -20.14 2.23 7.01
C ASP A 120 -19.26 3.05 6.08
N SER A 121 -19.46 2.83 4.79
CA SER A 121 -18.77 3.52 3.71
C SER A 121 -19.78 4.06 2.71
N ALA A 122 -19.51 5.24 2.18
CA ALA A 122 -20.29 5.89 1.15
C ALA A 122 -19.34 6.39 0.06
N GLY A 123 -19.80 6.30 -1.20
CA GLY A 123 -18.99 6.68 -2.36
C GLY A 123 -17.91 5.66 -2.72
N GLU A 124 -16.98 6.07 -3.58
CA GLU A 124 -16.06 5.14 -4.27
C GLU A 124 -14.59 5.45 -3.94
N PRO A 125 -13.86 4.53 -3.29
CA PRO A 125 -12.48 4.76 -2.83
C PRO A 125 -11.45 4.86 -3.95
N ILE A 126 -11.59 4.05 -5.02
CA ILE A 126 -10.60 4.03 -6.11
C ILE A 126 -10.61 5.34 -6.92
N PRO A 127 -11.76 5.90 -7.34
CA PRO A 127 -11.80 7.22 -7.96
C PRO A 127 -11.17 8.31 -7.09
N PHE A 128 -11.43 8.31 -5.78
CA PHE A 128 -10.80 9.25 -4.85
C PHE A 128 -9.28 9.09 -4.79
N LEU A 129 -8.78 7.84 -4.68
CA LEU A 129 -7.35 7.54 -4.78
C LEU A 129 -6.76 8.06 -6.09
N LEU A 130 -7.41 7.82 -7.22
CA LEU A 130 -6.94 8.24 -8.54
C LEU A 130 -6.88 9.76 -8.69
N TRP A 131 -7.88 10.47 -8.15
CA TRP A 131 -7.91 11.92 -8.13
C TRP A 131 -6.71 12.51 -7.37
N LEU A 132 -6.40 11.99 -6.17
CA LEU A 132 -5.20 12.39 -5.43
C LEU A 132 -3.91 11.93 -6.13
N ALA A 133 -3.90 10.73 -6.73
CA ALA A 133 -2.75 10.17 -7.40
C ALA A 133 -2.34 10.93 -8.68
N ALA A 134 -3.25 11.72 -9.25
CA ALA A 134 -2.96 12.59 -10.38
C ALA A 134 -2.02 13.75 -10.01
N ARG A 135 -2.02 14.16 -8.73
CA ARG A 135 -1.14 15.22 -8.20
C ARG A 135 0.01 14.71 -7.34
N SER A 136 0.07 13.41 -7.04
CA SER A 136 1.10 12.80 -6.21
C SER A 136 2.25 12.20 -7.04
N ARG A 137 3.31 11.71 -6.37
CA ARG A 137 4.38 10.92 -7.02
C ARG A 137 3.87 9.56 -7.51
N GLY A 138 2.91 8.99 -6.80
CA GLY A 138 2.47 7.62 -7.02
C GLY A 138 1.22 7.24 -6.22
N ALA A 139 0.62 6.12 -6.63
CA ALA A 139 -0.45 5.44 -5.92
C ALA A 139 0.05 4.10 -5.39
N SER A 140 -0.39 3.76 -4.18
CA SER A 140 -0.14 2.49 -3.54
C SER A 140 -1.47 1.89 -3.08
N ILE A 141 -1.63 0.58 -3.22
CA ILE A 141 -2.83 -0.18 -2.80
C ILE A 141 -2.39 -1.40 -2.00
N THR A 142 -3.26 -1.95 -1.14
CA THR A 142 -3.01 -3.27 -0.55
C THR A 142 -3.16 -4.39 -1.57
N ALA A 143 -2.42 -5.50 -1.39
CA ALA A 143 -2.55 -6.69 -2.23
C ALA A 143 -3.98 -7.24 -2.21
N ASP A 144 -4.69 -7.13 -1.09
CA ASP A 144 -6.06 -7.65 -0.90
C ASP A 144 -7.10 -7.01 -1.84
N LEU A 145 -6.81 -5.82 -2.39
CA LEU A 145 -7.64 -5.22 -3.42
C LEU A 145 -7.61 -6.01 -4.74
N LEU A 146 -6.51 -6.73 -4.99
CA LEU A 146 -6.29 -7.56 -6.18
C LEU A 146 -6.43 -9.05 -5.85
N HIS A 147 -5.50 -9.53 -5.02
CA HIS A 147 -5.38 -10.89 -4.54
C HIS A 147 -4.51 -10.87 -3.29
N GLY A 148 -5.06 -11.27 -2.14
CA GLY A 148 -4.36 -11.23 -0.86
C GLY A 148 -3.06 -12.06 -0.89
N PHE A 149 -1.96 -11.49 -0.42
CA PHE A 149 -0.64 -12.12 -0.50
C PHE A 149 -0.48 -13.35 0.41
N ASP A 150 -1.21 -13.37 1.53
CA ASP A 150 -1.30 -14.50 2.46
C ASP A 150 -2.47 -15.46 2.13
N SER A 151 -3.19 -15.25 1.03
CA SER A 151 -4.27 -16.13 0.60
C SER A 151 -3.74 -17.49 0.14
N GLU A 152 -4.16 -18.56 0.82
CA GLU A 152 -4.01 -19.93 0.31
C GLU A 152 -5.10 -20.28 -0.71
N TYR A 153 -6.18 -19.48 -0.75
CA TYR A 153 -7.28 -19.66 -1.67
C TYR A 153 -6.86 -19.19 -3.07
N LYS A 154 -6.80 -20.15 -4.00
CA LYS A 154 -6.45 -19.93 -5.42
C LYS A 154 -7.63 -19.48 -6.27
N GLY A 155 -8.83 -19.44 -5.70
CA GLY A 155 -10.02 -18.92 -6.36
C GLY A 155 -10.09 -17.40 -6.24
N GLY A 156 -10.73 -16.78 -7.22
CA GLY A 156 -11.02 -15.36 -7.24
C GLY A 156 -12.50 -15.12 -7.12
N TYR A 157 -12.86 -13.90 -6.72
CA TYR A 157 -14.21 -13.40 -6.92
C TYR A 157 -14.15 -12.28 -7.96
N HIS A 158 -15.21 -12.16 -8.76
CA HIS A 158 -15.40 -11.00 -9.61
C HIS A 158 -15.37 -9.75 -8.72
N ASN A 159 -14.51 -8.79 -9.05
CA ASN A 159 -14.34 -7.58 -8.27
C ASN A 159 -14.74 -6.39 -9.15
N GLU A 160 -15.90 -5.81 -8.85
CA GLU A 160 -16.47 -4.67 -9.58
C GLU A 160 -15.57 -3.43 -9.55
N SER A 161 -14.61 -3.38 -8.63
CA SER A 161 -13.63 -2.30 -8.52
C SER A 161 -12.40 -2.48 -9.43
N PHE A 162 -12.17 -3.67 -10.02
CA PHE A 162 -11.02 -3.92 -10.91
C PHE A 162 -10.94 -2.97 -12.11
N PRO A 163 -12.03 -2.70 -12.86
CA PRO A 163 -12.00 -1.79 -14.01
C PRO A 163 -11.53 -0.39 -13.64
N LEU A 164 -11.84 0.07 -12.42
CA LEU A 164 -11.47 1.40 -11.96
C LEU A 164 -9.95 1.56 -11.86
N LEU A 165 -9.20 0.46 -11.65
CA LEU A 165 -7.74 0.47 -11.60
C LEU A 165 -7.09 0.76 -12.96
N GLU A 166 -7.84 0.68 -14.07
CA GLU A 166 -7.33 1.05 -15.40
C GLU A 166 -7.06 2.55 -15.55
N GLY A 167 -7.60 3.37 -14.63
CA GLY A 167 -7.36 4.81 -14.60
C GLY A 167 -5.89 5.19 -14.40
N ARG A 168 -5.00 4.24 -14.06
CA ARG A 168 -3.56 4.48 -13.92
C ARG A 168 -2.73 3.30 -14.44
N LYS A 169 -1.57 3.61 -15.02
CA LYS A 169 -0.66 2.61 -15.62
C LYS A 169 0.27 1.90 -14.65
N ASP A 170 0.43 2.38 -13.42
CA ASP A 170 1.46 1.91 -12.49
C ASP A 170 1.01 2.13 -11.04
N TYR A 171 1.07 1.05 -10.26
CA TYR A 171 0.73 1.02 -8.83
C TYR A 171 1.85 0.35 -8.05
N LEU A 172 2.15 0.89 -6.87
CA LEU A 172 2.81 0.13 -5.83
C LEU A 172 1.76 -0.77 -5.16
N VAL A 173 2.10 -2.02 -4.90
CA VAL A 173 1.19 -2.95 -4.22
C VAL A 173 1.84 -3.42 -2.94
N CYS A 174 1.23 -3.07 -1.81
CA CYS A 174 1.69 -3.49 -0.49
C CYS A 174 1.31 -4.95 -0.27
N LEU A 175 2.30 -5.85 -0.39
CA LEU A 175 2.12 -7.28 -0.17
C LEU A 175 2.05 -7.63 1.32
N LYS A 176 2.80 -6.90 2.14
CA LYS A 176 2.85 -7.12 3.59
C LYS A 176 3.19 -5.83 4.32
N MET A 177 2.51 -5.63 5.44
CA MET A 177 2.86 -4.58 6.41
C MET A 177 3.69 -5.20 7.53
N VAL A 178 4.82 -4.57 7.84
CA VAL A 178 5.77 -5.03 8.86
C VAL A 178 5.99 -3.90 9.85
N SER A 179 5.47 -4.07 11.06
CA SER A 179 5.60 -3.10 12.15
C SER A 179 6.91 -3.30 12.89
N ILE A 180 7.79 -2.30 12.90
CA ILE A 180 9.06 -2.31 13.62
C ILE A 180 8.89 -1.51 14.91
N HIS A 181 8.92 -2.22 16.04
CA HIS A 181 8.73 -1.63 17.35
C HIS A 181 10.06 -1.19 17.98
N VAL A 182 10.43 0.07 17.78
CA VAL A 182 11.68 0.64 18.32
C VAL A 182 11.47 2.06 18.82
N SER A 183 12.35 2.54 19.69
CA SER A 183 12.30 3.94 20.15
C SER A 183 12.55 4.91 18.99
N MET A 184 12.06 6.15 19.12
CA MET A 184 12.30 7.18 18.11
C MET A 184 13.78 7.44 17.87
N ALA A 185 14.60 7.43 18.93
CA ALA A 185 16.05 7.61 18.80
C ALA A 185 16.67 6.52 17.91
N ARG A 186 16.29 5.25 18.09
CA ARG A 186 16.79 4.13 17.29
C ARG A 186 16.31 4.19 15.84
N ALA A 187 15.06 4.59 15.61
CA ALA A 187 14.54 4.82 14.26
C ALA A 187 15.33 5.94 13.54
N LEU A 188 15.61 7.05 14.23
CA LEU A 188 16.43 8.15 13.68
C LEU A 188 17.86 7.71 13.38
N ASP A 189 18.52 7.03 14.32
CA ASP A 189 19.90 6.53 14.15
C ASP A 189 20.03 5.56 12.97
N SER A 190 18.95 4.83 12.64
CA SER A 190 18.93 3.89 11.52
C SER A 190 18.89 4.58 10.15
N GLY A 191 18.36 5.80 10.07
CA GLY A 191 18.08 6.49 8.81
C GLY A 191 16.97 5.86 7.95
N LEU A 192 16.26 4.84 8.45
CA LEU A 192 15.26 4.08 7.68
C LEU A 192 13.84 4.69 7.70
N PHE A 193 13.55 5.65 8.58
CA PHE A 193 12.21 6.24 8.73
C PHE A 193 12.23 7.76 8.53
N GLY A 194 12.91 8.17 7.47
CA GLY A 194 13.16 9.58 7.15
C GLY A 194 14.22 10.21 8.05
N ARG A 195 14.69 11.39 7.64
CA ARG A 195 15.80 12.11 8.31
C ARG A 195 15.43 12.67 9.68
N LEU A 196 14.14 12.97 9.88
CA LEU A 196 13.60 13.61 11.08
C LEU A 196 12.57 12.73 11.81
N GLY A 197 12.45 11.45 11.43
CA GLY A 197 11.48 10.52 12.03
C GLY A 197 10.03 10.78 11.60
N GLU A 198 9.87 11.55 10.53
CA GLU A 198 8.59 12.06 10.00
C GLU A 198 8.05 11.26 8.82
N GLU A 199 8.76 10.19 8.45
CA GLU A 199 8.33 9.24 7.43
C GLU A 199 8.19 7.86 8.09
N PRO A 200 7.23 7.72 9.03
CA PRO A 200 7.03 6.51 9.82
C PRO A 200 6.62 5.30 9.00
N ILE A 201 6.24 5.51 7.74
CA ILE A 201 5.79 4.48 6.81
C ILE A 201 6.62 4.59 5.55
N GLN A 202 7.15 3.45 5.11
CA GLN A 202 8.01 3.32 3.94
C GLN A 202 7.51 2.17 3.09
N CYS A 203 7.34 2.40 1.78
CA CYS A 203 7.13 1.34 0.81
C CYS A 203 8.49 0.99 0.19
N VAL A 204 8.98 -0.21 0.48
CA VAL A 204 10.24 -0.74 -0.05
C VAL A 204 9.92 -1.71 -1.17
N ASP A 205 10.66 -1.65 -2.28
CA ASP A 205 10.55 -2.65 -3.35
C ASP A 205 10.74 -4.06 -2.77
N ALA A 206 9.82 -4.98 -3.08
CA ALA A 206 9.85 -6.32 -2.49
C ALA A 206 11.07 -7.15 -2.91
N PHE A 207 11.79 -6.73 -3.95
CA PHE A 207 13.05 -7.33 -4.41
C PHE A 207 14.30 -6.58 -3.91
N ASP A 208 14.15 -5.45 -3.19
CA ASP A 208 15.27 -4.75 -2.53
C ASP A 208 15.62 -5.45 -1.21
N GLU A 209 16.26 -6.62 -1.34
CA GLU A 209 16.70 -7.44 -0.22
C GLU A 209 17.69 -6.69 0.69
N ASP A 210 18.51 -5.79 0.15
CA ASP A 210 19.48 -5.02 0.92
C ASP A 210 18.79 -4.06 1.89
N THR A 211 17.75 -3.35 1.43
CA THR A 211 16.97 -2.47 2.29
C THR A 211 16.13 -3.27 3.28
N ILE A 212 15.51 -4.37 2.85
CA ILE A 212 14.76 -5.28 3.75
C ILE A 212 15.66 -5.81 4.88
N ARG A 213 16.90 -6.22 4.57
CA ARG A 213 17.88 -6.67 5.57
C ARG A 213 18.28 -5.57 6.56
N LYS A 214 18.30 -4.29 6.16
CA LYS A 214 18.53 -3.19 7.11
C LYS A 214 17.39 -3.07 8.12
N TYR A 215 16.14 -3.24 7.70
CA TYR A 215 15.00 -3.28 8.64
C TYR A 215 15.08 -4.49 9.56
N GLN A 216 15.47 -5.66 9.04
CA GLN A 216 15.71 -6.85 9.85
C GLN A 216 16.77 -6.59 10.92
N GLN A 217 17.91 -5.99 10.55
CA GLN A 217 18.98 -5.64 11.49
C GLN A 217 18.50 -4.65 12.55
N LEU A 218 17.73 -3.62 12.16
CA LEU A 218 17.16 -2.67 13.12
C LEU A 218 16.26 -3.39 14.13
N TRP A 219 15.37 -4.27 13.66
CA TRP A 219 14.51 -5.07 14.53
C TRP A 219 15.34 -5.96 15.47
N THR A 220 16.27 -6.77 14.94
CA THR A 220 17.08 -7.69 15.75
C THR A 220 17.95 -6.98 16.80
N LEU A 221 18.47 -5.79 16.49
CA LEU A 221 19.40 -5.08 17.38
C LEU A 221 18.72 -4.12 18.37
N ALA A 222 17.54 -3.60 18.03
CA ALA A 222 16.91 -2.51 18.77
C ALA A 222 15.49 -2.80 19.26
N ALA A 223 14.80 -3.80 18.71
CA ALA A 223 13.48 -4.18 19.19
C ALA A 223 13.58 -4.99 20.50
N PRO A 224 12.55 -4.93 21.35
CA PRO A 224 12.43 -5.81 22.51
C PRO A 224 12.39 -7.29 22.08
N PRO A 225 13.02 -8.21 22.82
CA PRO A 225 12.98 -9.65 22.52
C PRO A 225 11.57 -10.26 22.47
N GLU A 226 10.60 -9.61 23.12
CA GLU A 226 9.19 -10.01 23.12
C GLU A 226 8.46 -9.63 21.83
N ASP A 227 8.99 -8.69 21.04
CA ASP A 227 8.42 -8.31 19.76
C ASP A 227 8.73 -9.37 18.69
N ARG A 228 7.82 -10.33 18.54
CA ARG A 228 7.92 -11.43 17.58
C ARG A 228 7.15 -11.18 16.29
N GLU A 229 6.41 -10.07 16.18
CA GLU A 229 5.51 -9.82 15.06
C GLU A 229 6.24 -9.83 13.69
N PRO A 230 7.44 -9.24 13.54
CA PRO A 230 8.16 -9.27 12.27
C PRO A 230 8.83 -10.61 11.93
N ALA A 231 8.90 -11.56 12.88
CA ALA A 231 9.76 -12.74 12.76
C ALA A 231 9.36 -13.64 11.58
N GLU A 232 8.06 -13.93 11.41
CA GLU A 232 7.57 -14.78 10.31
C GLU A 232 7.93 -14.19 8.94
N PHE A 233 7.82 -12.86 8.80
CA PHE A 233 8.20 -12.19 7.55
C PHE A 233 9.70 -12.31 7.29
N PHE A 234 10.54 -12.04 8.29
CA PHE A 234 11.99 -12.12 8.10
C PHE A 234 12.48 -13.56 7.89
N GLU A 235 11.84 -14.56 8.49
CA GLU A 235 12.10 -15.98 8.17
C GLU A 235 11.77 -16.29 6.69
N LEU A 236 10.68 -15.73 6.16
CA LEU A 236 10.30 -15.88 4.75
C LEU A 236 11.36 -15.29 3.80
N VAL A 237 12.00 -14.18 4.20
CA VAL A 237 13.12 -13.56 3.47
C VAL A 237 14.35 -14.45 3.52
N GLU A 238 14.74 -14.93 4.71
CA GLU A 238 15.93 -15.76 4.91
C GLU A 238 15.86 -17.11 4.19
N THR A 239 14.66 -17.69 4.11
CA THR A 239 14.42 -18.97 3.43
C THR A 239 14.23 -18.84 1.92
N ASN A 240 14.39 -17.63 1.35
CA ASN A 240 14.11 -17.29 -0.06
C ASN A 240 12.67 -17.55 -0.53
N ARG A 241 11.76 -17.95 0.38
CA ARG A 241 10.35 -18.22 0.08
C ARG A 241 9.58 -16.96 -0.28
N LEU A 242 10.05 -15.78 0.14
CA LEU A 242 9.43 -14.50 -0.23
C LEU A 242 9.36 -14.36 -1.75
N ARG A 243 10.47 -14.61 -2.45
CA ARG A 243 10.55 -14.45 -3.91
C ARG A 243 9.62 -15.42 -4.64
N GLU A 244 9.58 -16.67 -4.20
CA GLU A 244 8.68 -17.69 -4.75
C GLU A 244 7.21 -17.28 -4.58
N ARG A 245 6.85 -16.77 -3.40
CA ARG A 245 5.48 -16.30 -3.13
C ARG A 245 5.12 -15.05 -3.93
N ILE A 246 6.05 -14.11 -4.13
CA ILE A 246 5.82 -12.94 -5.00
C ILE A 246 5.55 -13.38 -6.44
N GLN A 247 6.28 -14.38 -6.94
CA GLN A 247 6.07 -14.90 -8.29
C GLN A 247 4.67 -15.54 -8.42
N GLN A 248 4.28 -16.40 -7.47
CA GLN A 248 2.96 -17.02 -7.44
C GLN A 248 1.83 -15.98 -7.35
N TRP A 249 2.01 -14.97 -6.50
CA TRP A 249 1.06 -13.86 -6.38
C TRP A 249 0.94 -13.07 -7.69
N SER A 250 2.06 -12.79 -8.36
CA SER A 250 2.06 -12.05 -9.64
C SER A 250 1.31 -12.82 -10.73
N GLU A 251 1.51 -14.14 -10.81
CA GLU A 251 0.78 -15.02 -11.72
C GLU A 251 -0.72 -15.06 -11.40
N ALA A 252 -1.08 -15.09 -10.11
CA ALA A 252 -2.47 -15.06 -9.67
C ALA A 252 -3.16 -13.74 -10.04
N VAL A 253 -2.51 -12.60 -9.83
CA VAL A 253 -3.03 -11.28 -10.22
C VAL A 253 -3.24 -11.19 -11.72
N GLU A 254 -2.27 -11.63 -12.52
CA GLU A 254 -2.39 -11.67 -13.99
C GLU A 254 -3.61 -12.49 -14.43
N LYS A 255 -3.76 -13.68 -13.83
CA LYS A 255 -4.88 -14.59 -14.11
C LYS A 255 -6.22 -13.98 -13.75
N LEU A 256 -6.32 -13.35 -12.58
CA LEU A 256 -7.53 -12.69 -12.11
C LEU A 256 -7.88 -11.45 -12.93
N TRP A 257 -6.87 -10.69 -13.36
CA TRP A 257 -7.07 -9.56 -14.26
C TRP A 257 -7.72 -10.00 -15.57
N LEU A 258 -7.14 -11.02 -16.21
CA LEU A 258 -7.69 -11.60 -17.43
C LEU A 258 -9.10 -12.16 -17.25
N TRP A 259 -9.36 -12.80 -16.12
CA TRP A 259 -10.68 -13.36 -15.81
C TRP A 259 -11.77 -12.30 -15.63
N ASN A 260 -11.47 -11.19 -14.95
CA ASN A 260 -12.41 -10.07 -14.87
C ASN A 260 -12.67 -9.45 -16.26
N LYS A 261 -11.64 -9.34 -17.11
CA LYS A 261 -11.79 -8.89 -18.50
C LYS A 261 -12.58 -9.86 -19.37
N TYR A 262 -12.39 -11.17 -19.17
CA TYR A 262 -13.13 -12.20 -19.88
C TYR A 262 -14.62 -12.11 -19.57
N PHE A 263 -14.99 -11.93 -18.30
CA PHE A 263 -16.38 -11.75 -17.91
C PHE A 263 -17.03 -10.48 -18.46
N GLN A 264 -16.29 -9.37 -18.50
CA GLN A 264 -16.78 -8.16 -19.16
C GLN A 264 -17.03 -8.41 -20.64
N ALA A 265 -16.08 -9.03 -21.34
CA ALA A 265 -16.23 -9.37 -22.75
C ALA A 265 -17.41 -10.33 -22.96
N GLN A 266 -17.59 -11.34 -22.10
CA GLN A 266 -18.71 -12.27 -22.16
C GLN A 266 -20.06 -11.56 -22.03
N ASN A 267 -20.19 -10.62 -21.10
CA ASN A 267 -21.40 -9.81 -20.91
C ASN A 267 -21.70 -8.90 -22.12
N GLU A 268 -20.67 -8.56 -22.89
CA GLU A 268 -20.77 -7.80 -24.14
C GLU A 268 -20.85 -8.68 -25.40
N GLU A 269 -21.04 -10.00 -25.24
CA GLU A 269 -21.11 -11.00 -26.32
C GLU A 269 -19.79 -11.13 -27.13
N PHE A 270 -18.65 -11.00 -26.44
CA PHE A 270 -17.29 -11.18 -26.95
C PHE A 270 -16.99 -10.36 -28.22
N PRO A 271 -17.10 -9.02 -28.15
CA PRO A 271 -16.97 -8.18 -29.34
C PRO A 271 -15.58 -8.31 -29.95
N GLY A 272 -15.51 -8.76 -31.21
CA GLY A 272 -14.25 -8.87 -31.96
C GLY A 272 -13.34 -10.04 -31.56
N ILE A 273 -13.89 -11.06 -30.88
CA ILE A 273 -13.16 -12.28 -30.50
C ILE A 273 -13.71 -13.45 -31.32
N ASP A 274 -12.87 -14.03 -32.19
CA ASP A 274 -13.29 -15.10 -33.10
C ASP A 274 -13.48 -16.46 -32.41
N ASP A 275 -12.70 -16.75 -31.36
CA ASP A 275 -12.71 -18.04 -30.64
C ASP A 275 -12.59 -17.82 -29.11
N PRO A 276 -13.70 -17.52 -28.43
CA PRO A 276 -13.69 -17.31 -26.98
C PRO A 276 -13.25 -18.54 -26.18
N ASP A 277 -13.52 -19.76 -26.67
CA ASP A 277 -13.18 -21.01 -26.00
C ASP A 277 -11.65 -21.24 -25.94
N ALA A 278 -10.90 -20.70 -26.91
CA ALA A 278 -9.45 -20.77 -26.95
C ALA A 278 -8.72 -19.79 -26.01
N ILE A 279 -9.44 -18.91 -25.30
CA ILE A 279 -8.85 -17.96 -24.35
C ILE A 279 -8.21 -18.68 -23.15
N TRP A 280 -8.82 -19.78 -22.71
CA TRP A 280 -8.39 -20.53 -21.53
C TRP A 280 -7.91 -21.93 -21.93
N LEU A 281 -6.74 -22.33 -21.44
CA LEU A 281 -6.17 -23.65 -21.63
C LEU A 281 -6.65 -24.58 -20.50
N ARG A 282 -7.41 -25.59 -20.89
CA ARG A 282 -7.84 -26.67 -19.99
C ARG A 282 -6.64 -27.53 -19.55
N PRO A 283 -6.54 -27.91 -18.27
CA PRO A 283 -5.55 -28.89 -17.81
C PRO A 283 -5.70 -30.22 -18.56
N SER A 284 -4.58 -30.87 -18.90
CA SER A 284 -4.58 -32.14 -19.65
C SER A 284 -5.15 -33.33 -18.86
N ASP A 285 -5.26 -33.19 -17.54
CA ASP A 285 -5.46 -34.30 -16.61
C ASP A 285 -6.84 -34.30 -15.93
N GLU A 286 -7.75 -33.38 -16.32
CA GLU A 286 -9.11 -33.30 -15.78
C GLU A 286 -10.10 -34.05 -16.69
N GLU A 287 -10.55 -35.23 -16.24
CA GLU A 287 -11.71 -35.94 -16.82
C GLU A 287 -12.96 -35.05 -16.66
N ASP A 288 -13.85 -35.07 -17.66
CA ASP A 288 -15.15 -34.38 -17.61
C ASP A 288 -16.04 -35.01 -16.52
N ASP A 289 -15.92 -34.56 -15.27
CA ASP A 289 -16.93 -34.81 -14.25
C ASP A 289 -18.04 -33.76 -14.43
N ASP A 290 -19.18 -34.20 -14.98
CA ASP A 290 -20.38 -33.38 -15.24
C ASP A 290 -20.95 -32.70 -13.95
N ASP A 291 -20.47 -33.09 -12.77
CA ASP A 291 -20.85 -32.55 -11.45
C ASP A 291 -19.91 -31.44 -10.94
N ASP A 292 -18.80 -31.13 -11.61
CA ASP A 292 -17.89 -30.05 -11.19
C ASP A 292 -18.45 -28.69 -11.65
N PRO A 293 -18.63 -27.69 -10.75
CA PRO A 293 -19.07 -26.36 -11.14
C PRO A 293 -18.20 -25.78 -12.25
N ASP A 294 -18.83 -25.08 -13.20
CA ASP A 294 -18.17 -24.46 -14.36
C ASP A 294 -16.84 -23.80 -13.92
N PRO A 295 -15.69 -24.26 -14.43
CA PRO A 295 -14.36 -23.84 -13.99
C PRO A 295 -14.02 -22.39 -14.37
N LEU A 296 -14.88 -21.72 -15.14
CA LEU A 296 -14.84 -20.30 -15.42
C LEU A 296 -15.95 -19.52 -14.69
N SER A 297 -16.82 -20.17 -13.94
CA SER A 297 -17.93 -19.55 -13.19
C SER A 297 -17.46 -18.44 -12.25
N SER A 298 -18.27 -17.38 -12.16
CA SER A 298 -17.98 -16.13 -11.45
C SER A 298 -17.69 -16.28 -9.95
N GLY A 299 -18.04 -17.43 -9.36
CA GLY A 299 -17.93 -17.69 -7.93
C GLY A 299 -16.64 -18.38 -7.46
N VAL A 300 -15.80 -18.92 -8.35
CA VAL A 300 -14.68 -19.82 -7.97
C VAL A 300 -13.32 -19.37 -8.52
N GLY A 301 -13.27 -18.38 -9.41
CA GLY A 301 -12.04 -18.00 -10.11
C GLY A 301 -11.68 -18.96 -11.23
N PRO A 302 -10.79 -18.55 -12.15
CA PRO A 302 -10.42 -19.39 -13.27
C PRO A 302 -9.57 -20.56 -12.77
N ARG A 303 -9.99 -21.81 -12.98
CA ARG A 303 -9.11 -22.98 -12.75
C ARG A 303 -8.08 -23.10 -13.88
N TYR A 304 -8.49 -22.76 -15.10
CA TYR A 304 -7.71 -22.89 -16.33
C TYR A 304 -6.60 -21.85 -16.45
N SER A 305 -5.53 -22.19 -17.19
CA SER A 305 -4.43 -21.26 -17.42
C SER A 305 -4.73 -20.37 -18.63
N PRO A 306 -4.37 -19.08 -18.62
CA PRO A 306 -4.63 -18.23 -19.76
C PRO A 306 -3.78 -18.65 -20.96
N ASN A 307 -4.39 -18.69 -22.16
CA ASN A 307 -3.67 -18.91 -23.40
C ASN A 307 -2.91 -17.63 -23.80
N LYS A 308 -1.68 -17.47 -23.30
CA LYS A 308 -0.82 -16.30 -23.62
C LYS A 308 -0.50 -16.15 -25.12
N GLY A 309 -0.81 -17.15 -25.95
CA GLY A 309 -0.69 -17.08 -27.40
C GLY A 309 -1.85 -16.35 -28.08
N HIS A 310 -3.04 -16.35 -27.46
CA HIS A 310 -4.27 -15.80 -28.01
C HIS A 310 -4.17 -14.27 -28.19
N PRO A 311 -4.56 -13.70 -29.36
CA PRO A 311 -4.42 -12.27 -29.64
C PRO A 311 -5.07 -11.37 -28.58
N TRP A 312 -6.30 -11.67 -28.19
CA TRP A 312 -7.02 -10.92 -27.16
C TRP A 312 -6.32 -10.98 -25.79
N VAL A 313 -5.75 -12.13 -25.41
CA VAL A 313 -5.04 -12.26 -24.12
C VAL A 313 -3.80 -11.37 -24.12
N LYS A 314 -3.04 -11.32 -25.23
CA LYS A 314 -1.87 -10.45 -25.36
C LYS A 314 -2.24 -8.98 -25.22
N GLU A 315 -3.27 -8.54 -25.92
CA GLU A 315 -3.75 -7.16 -25.86
C GLU A 315 -4.15 -6.76 -24.43
N ILE A 316 -4.93 -7.59 -23.75
CA ILE A 316 -5.36 -7.32 -22.37
C ILE A 316 -4.18 -7.27 -21.40
N LEU A 317 -3.21 -8.19 -21.52
CA LEU A 317 -2.01 -8.19 -20.68
C LEU A 317 -1.07 -7.02 -20.98
N GLU A 318 -0.96 -6.58 -22.23
CA GLU A 318 -0.20 -5.38 -22.59
C GLU A 318 -0.84 -4.09 -22.05
N ALA A 319 -2.17 -4.05 -21.97
CA ALA A 319 -2.93 -2.93 -21.39
C ALA A 319 -3.00 -2.95 -19.85
N MET A 320 -2.68 -4.09 -19.21
CA MET A 320 -2.76 -4.25 -17.77
C MET A 320 -1.87 -3.24 -17.03
N PRO A 321 -2.37 -2.56 -15.98
CA PRO A 321 -1.53 -1.73 -15.12
C PRO A 321 -0.35 -2.51 -14.54
N ARG A 322 0.80 -1.84 -14.41
CA ARG A 322 1.96 -2.45 -13.76
C ARG A 322 1.78 -2.43 -12.25
N PHE A 323 1.61 -3.62 -11.67
CA PHE A 323 1.53 -3.82 -10.22
C PHE A 323 2.92 -4.16 -9.67
N ARG A 324 3.56 -3.19 -9.01
CA ARG A 324 4.92 -3.34 -8.45
C ARG A 324 4.84 -3.82 -7.00
N PRO A 325 5.34 -5.02 -6.67
CA PRO A 325 5.26 -5.54 -5.32
C PRO A 325 6.16 -4.73 -4.37
N THR A 326 5.62 -4.37 -3.22
CA THR A 326 6.31 -3.62 -2.16
C THR A 326 6.02 -4.21 -0.79
N ILE A 327 6.96 -4.02 0.14
CA ILE A 327 6.79 -4.29 1.56
C ILE A 327 6.66 -2.95 2.29
N MET A 328 5.60 -2.79 3.07
CA MET A 328 5.39 -1.59 3.87
C MET A 328 6.01 -1.77 5.25
N PHE A 329 7.05 -1.00 5.56
CA PHE A 329 7.60 -0.95 6.91
C PHE A 329 6.99 0.21 7.69
N ARG A 330 6.55 -0.06 8.93
CA ARG A 330 5.90 0.93 9.80
C ARG A 330 6.69 1.07 11.09
N HIS A 331 7.07 2.29 11.46
CA HIS A 331 7.74 2.56 12.72
C HIS A 331 6.74 2.80 13.84
N CYS A 332 6.66 1.87 14.77
CA CYS A 332 5.83 1.98 15.95
C CYS A 332 6.67 2.26 17.20
N VAL A 333 6.29 3.27 17.99
CA VAL A 333 6.92 3.60 19.28
C VAL A 333 6.14 3.05 20.48
N LEU A 334 4.95 2.51 20.24
CA LEU A 334 4.12 1.89 21.26
C LEU A 334 4.63 0.50 21.59
N LYS A 335 4.24 0.01 22.76
CA LYS A 335 4.59 -1.32 23.27
C LYS A 335 3.55 -2.36 22.91
N CYS A 336 3.23 -2.46 21.62
CA CYS A 336 2.10 -3.26 21.14
C CYS A 336 2.23 -4.77 21.39
N TRP A 337 3.47 -5.25 21.52
CA TRP A 337 3.81 -6.62 21.90
C TRP A 337 3.36 -7.00 23.32
N LEU A 338 2.99 -6.03 24.17
CA LEU A 338 2.44 -6.29 25.50
C LEU A 338 0.94 -6.61 25.40
N SER A 339 0.48 -7.66 26.09
CA SER A 339 -0.95 -8.01 26.09
C SER A 339 -1.84 -7.01 26.85
N ASP A 340 -1.28 -6.28 27.81
CA ASP A 340 -1.98 -5.32 28.66
C ASP A 340 -2.15 -3.95 27.96
N PRO A 341 -3.39 -3.54 27.59
CA PRO A 341 -3.64 -2.28 26.90
C PRO A 341 -3.12 -1.05 27.64
N LEU A 342 -3.13 -1.07 28.98
CA LEU A 342 -2.66 0.06 29.80
C LEU A 342 -1.14 0.25 29.73
N LYS A 343 -0.41 -0.81 29.33
CA LYS A 343 1.06 -0.79 29.21
C LYS A 343 1.55 -0.59 27.80
N LYS A 344 0.66 -0.65 26.79
CA LYS A 344 1.01 -0.42 25.37
C LYS A 344 1.50 1.00 25.10
N GLY A 345 1.36 1.93 26.04
CA GLY A 345 1.57 3.36 25.84
C GLY A 345 0.27 3.99 25.34
N THR A 346 -0.12 5.12 25.91
CA THR A 346 -1.38 5.80 25.60
C THR A 346 -1.20 6.88 24.54
N LEU A 347 -2.30 7.16 23.82
CA LEU A 347 -2.52 8.27 22.91
C LEU A 347 -2.13 9.63 23.50
#